data_AF-A0A9D8FLZ1-F1
#
_entry.id   AF-A0A9D8FLZ1-F1
#
_cell.length_a   1.000
_cell.length_b   1.000
_cell.length_c   1.000
_cell.angle_alpha   90.00
_cell.angle_beta   90.00
_cell.angle_gamma   90.00
#
_symmetry.space_group_name_H-M   'P 1'
#
loop_
_entity.id
_entity.type
_entity.pdbx_description
1 polymer ?
#
loop_
_entity_poly.entity_id
_entity_poly.type
_entity_poly.pdbx_seq_one_letter_code
_entity_poly.pdbx_strand_id
1 'polypeptide(L)'
;MKKITKISVILITVLVILVIIFWGRFVGSYTVFKMVSQFTSSINNGSPQLNMRLSGSWGTSEKPDSLKAFVQYQKDKFFLADIRVNKNKFLIHSKNNQTNVEIPHKDILVSGAGTELTNFDIPLLIGEIFGNHPQLEPILSLNWFKRFGISAVAFFKCDFRKDLYQDEEYQIVDFPEDILKKEFSLWRKTGENNDLRIVAGDNPDLITFEISFAETSPVEKQIELQSEQKIEVARSELNTAIYRGAVRAAGIMLENMMVPKTDGIERTWGKGKLTYVDGNRVLIAKGTHREIGEAHGALLKPEVRKMIDATLYTICWVYTMERKQWFIDDMRDAYKRLEPFIPQKYQEEMAGLAETSGISLEEIRLTNVFPALFHCSGFALWGKATAGGKLYHGRILDYMTGLGLQYHAVVYVLQPDGSNGFANIGYAGFIGSVSGMNDQQVAIGEMGGRGEGDWDGMPMAFLVREGLEKANTLDEALTIFRDTPRTCEYFYVISDGKIPDARGLATSPSRFEIVEPNVPHPLLPHAIEDAVLLSAGDRYENLAKRVKENYGTIDGQKAIRLMDRPVAMKSDLHNVLFIPESLEFWVANAGANTPACNEPYFHYNLKELLELVE
;
A
#
# COMPACT_ATOMS: atom_id res chain seq x y z
N MET A 1 -15.07 48.77 50.38
CA MET A 1 -15.74 47.88 49.39
C MET A 1 -16.74 48.62 48.48
N LYS A 2 -16.40 49.82 47.95
CA LYS A 2 -17.25 50.56 46.99
C LYS A 2 -16.37 51.14 45.89
N LYS A 3 -16.01 50.29 44.92
CA LYS A 3 -15.57 50.62 43.55
C LYS A 3 -15.22 49.29 42.85
N ILE A 4 -16.19 48.38 42.80
CA ILE A 4 -16.23 47.48 41.64
C ILE A 4 -16.67 48.43 40.51
N THR A 5 -15.72 48.84 39.69
CA THR A 5 -15.91 49.83 38.62
C THR A 5 -17.06 49.36 37.72
N LYS A 6 -17.89 50.30 37.23
CA LYS A 6 -18.96 50.00 36.23
C LYS A 6 -18.45 49.09 35.10
N ILE A 7 -17.18 49.26 34.72
CA ILE A 7 -16.46 48.43 33.75
C ILE A 7 -16.36 46.96 34.17
N SER A 8 -16.06 46.65 35.43
CA SER A 8 -15.99 45.27 35.95
C SER A 8 -17.37 44.62 36.03
N VAL A 9 -18.42 45.37 36.39
CA VAL A 9 -19.81 44.87 36.36
C VAL A 9 -20.26 44.62 34.93
N ILE A 10 -19.95 45.51 33.98
CA ILE A 10 -20.22 45.32 32.55
C ILE A 10 -19.43 44.13 32.00
N LEU A 11 -18.15 43.98 32.34
CA LEU A 11 -17.33 42.83 31.92
C LEU A 11 -17.84 41.51 32.49
N ILE A 12 -18.24 41.47 33.77
CA ILE A 12 -18.84 40.28 34.39
C ILE A 12 -20.21 40.00 33.77
N THR A 13 -21.01 41.02 33.46
CA THR A 13 -22.33 40.85 32.83
C THR A 13 -22.18 40.38 31.38
N VAL A 14 -21.23 40.92 30.63
CA VAL A 14 -20.86 40.45 29.28
C VAL A 14 -20.28 39.05 29.34
N LEU A 15 -19.43 38.71 30.33
CA LEU A 15 -18.95 37.34 30.52
C LEU A 15 -20.08 36.38 30.86
N VAL A 16 -21.01 36.76 31.74
CA VAL A 16 -22.17 35.94 32.11
C VAL A 16 -23.12 35.79 30.93
N ILE A 17 -23.37 36.84 30.15
CA ILE A 17 -24.16 36.79 28.91
C ILE A 17 -23.47 35.93 27.85
N LEU A 18 -22.16 36.05 27.67
CA LEU A 18 -21.38 35.19 26.77
C LEU A 18 -21.37 33.74 27.26
N VAL A 19 -21.27 33.51 28.56
CA VAL A 19 -21.35 32.17 29.18
C VAL A 19 -22.75 31.59 29.02
N ILE A 20 -23.82 32.39 29.08
CA ILE A 20 -25.21 31.95 28.84
C ILE A 20 -25.47 31.70 27.35
N ILE A 21 -25.06 32.61 26.47
CA ILE A 21 -25.22 32.52 25.01
C ILE A 21 -24.41 31.36 24.43
N PHE A 22 -23.20 31.13 24.94
CA PHE A 22 -22.28 30.09 24.48
C PHE A 22 -22.18 28.90 25.44
N TRP A 23 -23.12 28.75 26.39
CA TRP A 23 -23.11 27.68 27.40
C TRP A 23 -22.99 26.30 26.75
N GLY A 24 -23.80 26.03 25.72
CA GLY A 24 -23.78 24.78 24.98
C GLY A 24 -22.43 24.49 24.31
N ARG A 25 -21.76 25.52 23.76
CA ARG A 25 -20.42 25.39 23.17
C ARG A 25 -19.34 25.22 24.23
N PHE A 26 -19.46 25.89 25.39
CA PHE A 26 -18.53 25.75 26.52
C PHE A 26 -18.58 24.34 27.11
N VAL A 27 -19.80 23.81 27.32
CA VAL A 27 -20.02 22.43 27.78
C VAL A 27 -19.53 21.43 26.73
N GLY A 28 -19.77 21.66 25.44
CA GLY A 28 -19.26 20.86 24.34
C GLY A 28 -17.73 20.78 24.27
N SER A 29 -17.05 21.92 24.30
CA SER A 29 -15.58 21.97 24.30
C SER A 29 -14.94 21.38 25.56
N TYR A 30 -15.57 21.58 26.73
CA TYR A 30 -15.13 20.94 27.97
C TYR A 30 -15.33 19.42 27.91
N THR A 31 -16.42 18.95 27.30
CA THR A 31 -16.66 17.54 27.00
C THR A 31 -15.53 16.96 26.14
N VAL A 32 -15.21 17.58 24.99
CA VAL A 32 -14.11 17.14 24.11
C VAL A 32 -12.76 17.11 24.85
N PHE A 33 -12.46 18.15 25.65
CA PHE A 33 -11.25 18.21 26.46
C PHE A 33 -11.16 17.08 27.50
N LYS A 34 -12.25 16.87 28.25
CA LYS A 34 -12.33 15.81 29.27
C LYS A 34 -12.21 14.43 28.63
N MET A 35 -12.77 14.22 27.44
CA MET A 35 -12.69 12.97 26.69
C MET A 35 -11.26 12.66 26.25
N VAL A 36 -10.58 13.61 25.61
CA VAL A 36 -9.17 13.46 25.22
C VAL A 36 -8.30 13.21 26.46
N SER A 37 -8.56 13.93 27.55
CA SER A 37 -7.83 13.77 28.82
C SER A 37 -8.09 12.42 29.49
N GLN A 38 -9.33 11.94 29.56
CA GLN A 38 -9.69 10.64 30.15
C GLN A 38 -9.18 9.48 29.32
N PHE A 39 -9.30 9.56 27.98
CA PHE A 39 -8.72 8.58 27.06
C PHE A 39 -7.21 8.51 27.26
N THR A 40 -6.51 9.64 27.17
CA THR A 40 -5.04 9.72 27.34
C THR A 40 -4.59 9.28 28.73
N SER A 41 -5.32 9.64 29.79
CA SER A 41 -4.99 9.28 31.18
C SER A 41 -5.19 7.79 31.45
N SER A 42 -6.33 7.22 31.03
CA SER A 42 -6.62 5.78 31.19
C SER A 42 -5.61 4.92 30.43
N ILE A 43 -5.19 5.41 29.27
CA ILE A 43 -4.17 4.81 28.41
C ILE A 43 -2.77 4.87 29.04
N ASN A 44 -2.35 6.03 29.54
CA ASN A 44 -1.00 6.23 30.05
C ASN A 44 -0.78 5.62 31.44
N ASN A 45 -1.83 5.61 32.28
CA ASN A 45 -1.73 5.19 33.68
C ASN A 45 -2.03 3.69 33.90
N GLY A 46 -2.37 2.93 32.86
CA GLY A 46 -2.53 1.47 32.92
C GLY A 46 -3.73 0.96 33.75
N SER A 47 -4.71 1.81 34.06
CA SER A 47 -5.98 1.48 34.74
C SER A 47 -7.08 2.41 34.21
N PRO A 48 -8.34 1.97 33.93
CA PRO A 48 -8.98 0.65 33.99
C PRO A 48 -8.99 -0.11 32.63
N GLN A 49 -9.59 -1.31 32.59
CA GLN A 49 -9.81 -2.12 31.38
C GLN A 49 -10.47 -1.30 30.26
N LEU A 50 -9.89 -1.35 29.07
CA LEU A 50 -10.43 -0.70 27.88
C LEU A 50 -11.30 -1.69 27.10
N ASN A 51 -12.56 -1.35 26.91
CA ASN A 51 -13.45 -2.07 26.00
C ASN A 51 -13.72 -1.19 24.77
N MET A 52 -13.39 -1.69 23.59
CA MET A 52 -13.65 -1.00 22.33
C MET A 52 -14.57 -1.85 21.46
N ARG A 53 -15.53 -1.20 20.80
CA ARG A 53 -16.40 -1.84 19.82
C ARG A 53 -16.42 -1.02 18.55
N LEU A 54 -15.89 -1.57 17.47
CA LEU A 54 -16.03 -1.01 16.13
C LEU A 54 -17.16 -1.76 15.42
N SER A 55 -18.04 -1.04 14.74
CA SER A 55 -19.07 -1.62 13.89
C SER A 55 -19.23 -0.74 12.66
N GLY A 56 -19.39 -1.33 11.48
CA GLY A 56 -19.66 -0.54 10.28
C GLY A 56 -20.07 -1.42 9.12
N SER A 57 -20.68 -0.79 8.11
CA SER A 57 -21.03 -1.41 6.85
C SER A 57 -20.71 -0.49 5.68
N TRP A 58 -20.08 -1.03 4.64
CA TRP A 58 -19.68 -0.29 3.45
C TRP A 58 -19.93 -1.12 2.17
N GLY A 59 -19.88 -0.51 1.00
CA GLY A 59 -20.15 -1.19 -0.28
C GLY A 59 -21.53 -0.87 -0.86
N THR A 60 -21.86 -1.44 -2.03
CA THR A 60 -23.12 -1.17 -2.71
C THR A 60 -24.30 -1.84 -2.00
N SER A 61 -25.51 -1.27 -2.15
CA SER A 61 -26.73 -1.69 -1.46
C SER A 61 -27.11 -3.17 -1.64
N GLU A 62 -26.59 -3.83 -2.68
CA GLU A 62 -26.88 -5.25 -2.95
C GLU A 62 -26.09 -6.22 -2.06
N LYS A 63 -24.88 -5.86 -1.61
CA LYS A 63 -24.03 -6.66 -0.70
C LYS A 63 -23.09 -5.75 0.11
N PRO A 64 -23.57 -5.11 1.19
CA PRO A 64 -22.70 -4.34 2.06
C PRO A 64 -21.72 -5.28 2.78
N ASP A 65 -20.43 -4.99 2.65
CA ASP A 65 -19.43 -5.50 3.57
C ASP A 65 -19.71 -4.96 4.98
N SER A 66 -19.34 -5.71 6.01
CA SER A 66 -19.51 -5.28 7.41
C SER A 66 -18.31 -5.63 8.27
N LEU A 67 -17.97 -4.76 9.19
CA LEU A 67 -17.00 -4.99 10.26
C LEU A 67 -17.70 -4.93 11.59
N LYS A 68 -17.41 -5.88 12.46
CA LYS A 68 -17.69 -5.79 13.89
C LYS A 68 -16.45 -6.25 14.63
N ALA A 69 -15.79 -5.38 15.36
CA ALA A 69 -14.68 -5.75 16.22
C ALA A 69 -15.02 -5.42 17.66
N PHE A 70 -14.80 -6.35 18.56
CA PHE A 70 -14.83 -6.13 20.00
C PHE A 70 -13.44 -6.40 20.55
N VAL A 71 -12.91 -5.45 21.34
CA VAL A 71 -11.57 -5.53 21.90
C VAL A 71 -11.64 -5.29 23.39
N GLN A 72 -11.02 -6.18 24.18
CA GLN A 72 -10.74 -5.96 25.59
C GLN A 72 -9.23 -5.88 25.79
N TYR A 73 -8.78 -4.85 26.47
CA TYR A 73 -7.36 -4.57 26.61
C TYR A 73 -7.03 -4.06 28.01
N GLN A 74 -5.96 -4.60 28.58
CA GLN A 74 -5.29 -4.01 29.73
C GLN A 74 -3.78 -4.02 29.47
N LYS A 75 -3.17 -2.82 29.54
CA LYS A 75 -1.74 -2.61 29.30
C LYS A 75 -0.89 -3.61 30.07
N ASP A 76 0.04 -4.23 29.36
CA ASP A 76 0.99 -5.25 29.86
C ASP A 76 0.36 -6.49 30.52
N LYS A 77 -0.97 -6.68 30.46
CA LYS A 77 -1.63 -7.87 31.03
C LYS A 77 -2.27 -8.77 29.99
N PHE A 78 -3.16 -8.22 29.15
CA PHE A 78 -3.85 -8.99 28.14
C PHE A 78 -4.40 -8.13 27.00
N PHE A 79 -4.60 -8.78 25.86
CA PHE A 79 -5.31 -8.27 24.70
C PHE A 79 -6.22 -9.36 24.13
N LEU A 80 -7.52 -9.08 24.06
CA LEU A 80 -8.54 -9.96 23.50
C LEU A 80 -9.25 -9.22 22.37
N ALA A 81 -9.42 -9.86 21.22
CA ALA A 81 -10.21 -9.30 20.12
C ALA A 81 -11.11 -10.37 19.47
N ASP A 82 -12.41 -10.08 19.31
CA ASP A 82 -13.34 -10.79 18.41
C ASP A 82 -13.62 -9.86 17.23
N ILE A 83 -13.01 -10.16 16.08
CA ILE A 83 -13.12 -9.38 14.86
C ILE A 83 -13.92 -10.19 13.85
N ARG A 84 -14.95 -9.57 13.30
CA ARG A 84 -15.82 -10.13 12.27
C ARG A 84 -15.81 -9.21 11.07
N VAL A 85 -15.30 -9.72 9.96
CA VAL A 85 -15.37 -9.05 8.66
C VAL A 85 -16.29 -9.90 7.80
N ASN A 86 -17.45 -9.36 7.44
CA ASN A 86 -18.52 -10.10 6.77
C ASN A 86 -18.92 -11.34 7.58
N LYS A 87 -18.72 -12.52 6.99
CA LYS A 87 -18.96 -13.82 7.63
C LYS A 87 -17.71 -14.40 8.30
N ASN A 88 -16.55 -13.78 8.09
CA ASN A 88 -15.27 -14.28 8.55
C ASN A 88 -14.99 -13.77 9.95
N LYS A 89 -14.66 -14.70 10.85
CA LYS A 89 -14.33 -14.42 12.24
C LYS A 89 -12.84 -14.63 12.49
N PHE A 90 -12.25 -13.75 13.29
CA PHE A 90 -10.87 -13.80 13.78
C PHE A 90 -10.89 -13.54 15.28
N LEU A 91 -10.21 -14.40 16.03
CA LEU A 91 -10.16 -14.33 17.48
C LEU A 91 -8.71 -14.21 17.92
N ILE A 92 -8.35 -13.10 18.55
CA ILE A 92 -6.98 -12.85 19.03
C ILE A 92 -6.99 -12.90 20.54
N HIS A 93 -6.10 -13.70 21.12
CA HIS A 93 -5.90 -13.81 22.55
C HIS A 93 -4.41 -13.74 22.88
N SER A 94 -3.97 -12.61 23.44
CA SER A 94 -2.63 -12.43 23.98
C SER A 94 -2.71 -12.25 25.49
N LYS A 95 -2.10 -13.16 26.25
CA LYS A 95 -2.08 -13.14 27.73
C LYS A 95 -0.82 -13.84 28.21
N ASN A 96 -0.19 -13.30 29.26
CA ASN A 96 1.06 -13.81 29.81
C ASN A 96 2.15 -13.91 28.72
N ASN A 97 2.66 -15.12 28.49
CA ASN A 97 3.75 -15.44 27.57
C ASN A 97 3.27 -16.03 26.24
N GLN A 98 1.98 -15.89 25.91
CA GLN A 98 1.38 -16.52 24.73
C GLN A 98 0.46 -15.56 23.97
N THR A 99 0.55 -15.60 22.65
CA THR A 99 -0.40 -14.98 21.72
C THR A 99 -1.00 -16.07 20.83
N ASN A 100 -2.32 -16.04 20.63
CA ASN A 100 -3.05 -16.95 19.78
C ASN A 100 -3.95 -16.16 18.82
N VAL A 101 -4.02 -16.60 17.56
CA VAL A 101 -4.95 -16.12 16.55
C VAL A 101 -5.71 -17.32 16.00
N GLU A 102 -6.99 -17.40 16.30
CA GLU A 102 -7.88 -18.42 15.75
C GLU A 102 -8.71 -17.85 14.60
N ILE A 103 -8.79 -18.64 13.54
CA ILE A 103 -9.48 -18.32 12.29
C ILE A 103 -10.50 -19.44 12.03
N PRO A 104 -11.67 -19.44 12.72
CA PRO A 104 -12.56 -20.61 12.76
C PRO A 104 -13.06 -21.03 11.37
N HIS A 105 -13.30 -20.08 10.48
CA HIS A 105 -13.80 -20.34 9.13
C HIS A 105 -12.78 -21.02 8.20
N LYS A 106 -11.50 -21.07 8.61
CA LYS A 106 -10.44 -21.81 7.94
C LYS A 106 -9.97 -23.02 8.73
N ASP A 107 -10.49 -23.18 9.97
CA ASP A 107 -9.99 -24.13 10.95
C ASP A 107 -8.47 -24.02 11.09
N ILE A 108 -7.99 -22.86 11.55
CA ILE A 108 -6.57 -22.58 11.81
C ILE A 108 -6.43 -21.91 13.18
N LEU A 109 -5.43 -22.34 13.95
CA LEU A 109 -4.93 -21.68 15.14
C LEU A 109 -3.44 -21.37 14.97
N VAL A 110 -3.09 -20.08 14.90
CA VAL A 110 -1.69 -19.62 14.94
C VAL A 110 -1.33 -19.28 16.38
N SER A 111 -0.34 -19.96 16.94
CA SER A 111 0.11 -19.81 18.32
C SER A 111 1.56 -19.33 18.35
N GLY A 112 1.86 -18.38 19.23
CA GLY A 112 3.22 -17.97 19.52
C GLY A 112 3.48 -17.89 21.02
N ALA A 113 4.50 -18.59 21.50
CA ALA A 113 4.96 -18.56 22.89
C ALA A 113 6.30 -17.83 23.00
N GLY A 114 6.49 -17.02 24.05
CA GLY A 114 7.72 -16.27 24.26
C GLY A 114 7.76 -15.48 25.57
N THR A 115 8.96 -15.18 26.07
CA THR A 115 9.21 -14.55 27.39
C THR A 115 9.03 -13.03 27.41
N GLU A 116 8.63 -12.42 26.30
CA GLU A 116 8.42 -10.98 26.19
C GLU A 116 7.26 -10.56 27.10
N LEU A 117 7.51 -9.62 28.02
CA LEU A 117 6.52 -9.21 29.02
C LEU A 117 5.50 -8.22 28.49
N THR A 118 5.81 -7.51 27.39
CA THR A 118 4.95 -6.47 26.83
C THR A 118 3.91 -7.07 25.89
N ASN A 119 2.64 -6.93 26.25
CA ASN A 119 1.50 -7.21 25.37
C ASN A 119 1.31 -6.07 24.35
N PHE A 120 0.33 -6.20 23.44
CA PHE A 120 0.00 -5.17 22.44
C PHE A 120 -0.23 -3.78 23.06
N ASP A 121 0.45 -2.75 22.56
CA ASP A 121 0.18 -1.35 22.92
C ASP A 121 -0.87 -0.77 21.96
N ILE A 122 -2.14 -0.87 22.36
CA ILE A 122 -3.28 -0.34 21.59
C ILE A 122 -3.24 1.18 21.38
N PRO A 123 -2.85 1.99 22.36
CA PRO A 123 -2.58 3.41 22.15
C PRO A 123 -1.60 3.69 21.01
N LEU A 124 -0.47 2.98 20.99
CA LEU A 124 0.52 3.12 19.93
C LEU A 124 -0.06 2.70 18.58
N LEU A 125 -0.79 1.58 18.54
CA LEU A 125 -1.48 1.09 17.34
C LEU A 125 -2.42 2.15 16.75
N ILE A 126 -3.30 2.72 17.58
CA ILE A 126 -4.27 3.74 17.17
C ILE A 126 -3.52 5.00 16.72
N GLY A 127 -2.50 5.42 17.48
CA GLY A 127 -1.66 6.56 17.13
C GLY A 127 -0.98 6.40 15.77
N GLU A 128 -0.46 5.22 15.47
CA GLU A 128 0.17 4.91 14.18
C GLU A 128 -0.85 4.87 13.03
N ILE A 129 -2.03 4.26 13.22
CA ILE A 129 -3.08 4.22 12.19
C ILE A 129 -3.42 5.63 11.72
N PHE A 130 -3.68 6.54 12.65
CA PHE A 130 -4.02 7.92 12.30
C PHE A 130 -2.78 8.73 11.88
N GLY A 131 -1.62 8.47 12.48
CA GLY A 131 -0.40 9.26 12.27
C GLY A 131 0.27 8.98 10.93
N ASN A 132 0.07 7.78 10.39
CA ASN A 132 0.60 7.38 9.10
C ASN A 132 -0.14 8.02 7.90
N HIS A 133 -1.27 8.69 8.12
CA HIS A 133 -1.98 9.38 7.05
C HIS A 133 -1.49 10.84 6.93
N PRO A 134 -0.90 11.28 5.80
CA PRO A 134 -0.26 12.60 5.70
C PRO A 134 -1.21 13.77 6.02
N GLN A 135 -2.49 13.62 5.70
CA GLN A 135 -3.50 14.65 5.95
C GLN A 135 -4.01 14.68 7.42
N LEU A 136 -3.73 13.64 8.21
CA LEU A 136 -4.13 13.52 9.62
C LEU A 136 -2.96 13.70 10.60
N GLU A 137 -1.71 13.52 10.15
CA GLU A 137 -0.50 13.72 10.95
C GLU A 137 -0.49 15.04 11.76
N PRO A 138 -0.89 16.21 11.21
CA PRO A 138 -0.88 17.45 11.97
C PRO A 138 -1.82 17.44 13.19
N ILE A 139 -2.90 16.63 13.14
CA ILE A 139 -3.90 16.51 14.22
C ILE A 139 -3.31 15.76 15.42
N LEU A 140 -2.38 14.83 15.21
CA LEU A 140 -1.81 14.01 16.29
C LEU A 140 -0.59 14.64 16.98
N SER A 141 0.09 15.55 16.30
CA SER A 141 1.27 16.29 16.81
C SER A 141 0.95 17.39 17.85
N LEU A 142 -0.29 17.46 18.36
CA LEU A 142 -0.77 18.58 19.17
C LEU A 142 -0.28 18.50 20.63
N ASN A 143 0.61 19.41 21.01
CA ASN A 143 1.12 19.58 22.37
C ASN A 143 0.05 20.16 23.34
N TRP A 144 0.32 20.19 24.66
CA TRP A 144 -0.62 20.67 25.69
C TRP A 144 -1.27 22.04 25.41
N PHE A 145 -0.49 23.05 24.98
CA PHE A 145 -1.03 24.38 24.65
C PHE A 145 -1.90 24.34 23.39
N LYS A 146 -1.57 23.48 22.43
CA LYS A 146 -2.37 23.23 21.23
C LYS A 146 -3.60 22.35 21.49
N ARG A 147 -3.61 21.49 22.51
CA ARG A 147 -4.80 20.75 23.00
C ARG A 147 -5.83 21.70 23.62
N PHE A 148 -5.39 22.73 24.34
CA PHE A 148 -6.25 23.86 24.75
C PHE A 148 -6.75 24.64 23.53
N GLY A 149 -5.89 24.76 22.50
CA GLY A 149 -6.24 25.24 21.16
C GLY A 149 -7.31 24.40 20.47
N ILE A 150 -7.32 23.07 20.58
CA ILE A 150 -8.41 22.20 20.06
C ILE A 150 -9.71 22.50 20.80
N SER A 151 -9.69 22.69 22.12
CA SER A 151 -10.90 23.09 22.86
C SER A 151 -11.42 24.45 22.42
N ALA A 152 -10.52 25.39 22.11
CA ALA A 152 -10.87 26.70 21.55
C ALA A 152 -11.36 26.59 20.09
N VAL A 153 -10.73 25.77 19.25
CA VAL A 153 -11.14 25.49 17.86
C VAL A 153 -12.49 24.78 17.84
N ALA A 154 -12.70 23.79 18.70
CA ALA A 154 -13.99 23.15 18.90
C ALA A 154 -15.04 24.16 19.37
N PHE A 155 -14.67 25.06 20.29
CA PHE A 155 -15.55 26.11 20.78
C PHE A 155 -16.00 27.08 19.67
N PHE A 156 -15.06 27.50 18.81
CA PHE A 156 -15.30 28.49 17.77
C PHE A 156 -15.77 27.91 16.43
N LYS A 157 -15.46 26.65 16.12
CA LYS A 157 -15.69 26.05 14.79
C LYS A 157 -16.52 24.77 14.77
N CYS A 158 -16.62 24.00 15.86
CA CYS A 158 -17.46 22.81 15.88
C CYS A 158 -18.87 23.15 16.34
N ASP A 159 -19.87 22.54 15.72
CA ASP A 159 -21.25 22.69 16.16
C ASP A 159 -21.59 21.59 17.16
N PHE A 160 -22.38 21.96 18.17
CA PHE A 160 -22.75 21.07 19.26
C PHE A 160 -24.25 20.94 19.31
N ARG A 161 -24.74 19.71 19.21
CA ARG A 161 -26.16 19.40 19.31
C ARG A 161 -26.42 18.25 20.26
N LYS A 162 -27.65 18.16 20.73
CA LYS A 162 -28.15 17.01 21.49
C LYS A 162 -29.14 16.27 20.61
N ASP A 163 -29.05 14.95 20.59
CA ASP A 163 -29.98 14.13 19.83
C ASP A 163 -30.29 12.83 20.57
N LEU A 164 -31.44 12.26 20.27
CA LEU A 164 -31.85 10.96 20.79
C LEU A 164 -31.57 9.90 19.74
N TYR A 165 -30.84 8.86 20.12
CA TYR A 165 -30.59 7.72 19.25
C TYR A 165 -30.71 6.42 20.05
N GLN A 166 -31.58 5.52 19.60
CA GLN A 166 -31.94 4.27 20.31
C GLN A 166 -32.33 4.52 21.78
N ASP A 167 -33.22 5.48 22.01
CA ASP A 167 -33.75 5.87 23.34
C ASP A 167 -32.71 6.41 24.33
N GLU A 168 -31.51 6.75 23.86
CA GLU A 168 -30.40 7.27 24.65
C GLU A 168 -30.03 8.69 24.17
N GLU A 169 -29.76 9.60 25.11
CA GLU A 169 -29.41 10.99 24.81
C GLU A 169 -27.91 11.13 24.52
N TYR A 170 -27.55 11.68 23.36
CA TYR A 170 -26.16 11.93 22.97
C TYR A 170 -25.87 13.43 22.88
N GLN A 171 -24.67 13.81 23.32
CA GLN A 171 -24.04 15.07 22.97
C GLN A 171 -23.19 14.85 21.71
N ILE A 172 -23.55 15.50 20.61
CA ILE A 172 -22.92 15.36 19.29
C ILE A 172 -22.04 16.59 19.01
N VAL A 173 -20.84 16.34 18.50
CA VAL A 173 -19.88 17.33 18.00
C VAL A 173 -19.72 17.14 16.51
N ASP A 174 -20.17 18.13 15.74
CA ASP A 174 -20.02 18.20 14.30
C ASP A 174 -18.79 19.04 13.96
N PHE A 175 -17.85 18.46 13.21
CA PHE A 175 -16.62 19.15 12.82
C PHE A 175 -16.85 20.01 11.57
N PRO A 176 -16.21 21.19 11.47
CA PRO A 176 -16.37 22.08 10.33
C PRO A 176 -15.76 21.52 9.04
N GLU A 177 -16.22 22.02 7.89
CA GLU A 177 -15.83 21.54 6.57
C GLU A 177 -14.31 21.65 6.30
N ASP A 178 -13.67 22.66 6.86
CA ASP A 178 -12.23 22.92 6.71
C ASP A 178 -11.34 22.01 7.57
N ILE A 179 -11.93 21.22 8.49
CA ILE A 179 -11.20 20.31 9.37
C ILE A 179 -11.44 18.84 8.98
N LEU A 180 -12.71 18.44 8.78
CA LEU A 180 -13.08 17.05 8.45
C LEU A 180 -14.21 16.95 7.41
N LYS A 181 -14.46 17.98 6.59
CA LYS A 181 -15.50 17.99 5.53
C LYS A 181 -16.93 17.57 5.96
N LYS A 182 -17.25 17.61 7.27
CA LYS A 182 -18.46 16.98 7.86
C LYS A 182 -18.57 15.47 7.60
N GLU A 183 -17.48 14.81 7.25
CA GLU A 183 -17.46 13.36 7.02
C GLU A 183 -17.52 12.58 8.33
N PHE A 184 -17.31 13.21 9.49
CA PHE A 184 -17.37 12.56 10.79
C PHE A 184 -18.01 13.45 11.86
N SER A 185 -18.67 12.82 12.84
CA SER A 185 -19.19 13.46 14.05
C SER A 185 -18.84 12.63 15.30
N LEU A 186 -18.69 13.31 16.43
CA LEU A 186 -18.35 12.68 17.72
C LEU A 186 -19.55 12.70 18.65
N TRP A 187 -20.02 11.54 19.07
CA TRP A 187 -21.23 11.36 19.87
C TRP A 187 -20.82 10.85 21.24
N ARG A 188 -21.22 11.54 22.31
CA ARG A 188 -21.00 11.11 23.69
C ARG A 188 -22.33 10.81 24.36
N LYS A 189 -22.47 9.62 24.93
CA LYS A 189 -23.66 9.27 25.71
C LYS A 189 -23.78 10.14 26.97
N THR A 190 -24.97 10.64 27.25
CA THR A 190 -25.27 11.51 28.39
C THR A 190 -25.74 10.63 29.56
N GLY A 191 -24.88 10.35 30.55
CA GLY A 191 -25.20 9.44 31.68
C GLY A 191 -23.98 8.98 32.49
N GLU A 192 -24.12 7.93 33.30
CA GLU A 192 -23.01 7.36 34.12
C GLU A 192 -21.93 6.67 33.27
N ASN A 193 -22.30 6.08 32.14
CA ASN A 193 -21.37 5.46 31.19
C ASN A 193 -20.90 6.51 30.16
N ASN A 194 -19.61 6.83 30.16
CA ASN A 194 -18.98 7.77 29.22
C ASN A 194 -18.67 7.10 27.87
N ASP A 195 -19.64 6.40 27.29
CA ASP A 195 -19.44 5.73 26.01
C ASP A 195 -19.26 6.76 24.89
N LEU A 196 -18.17 6.63 24.15
CA LEU A 196 -17.79 7.51 23.07
C LEU A 196 -18.05 6.84 21.73
N ARG A 197 -18.81 7.47 20.84
CA ARG A 197 -19.10 7.05 19.47
C ARG A 197 -18.46 7.99 18.46
N ILE A 198 -17.70 7.47 17.50
CA ILE A 198 -17.31 8.20 16.28
C ILE A 198 -18.23 7.71 15.15
N VAL A 199 -18.94 8.62 14.50
CA VAL A 199 -19.89 8.35 13.42
C VAL A 199 -19.34 8.92 12.11
N ALA A 200 -19.28 8.11 11.05
CA ALA A 200 -18.90 8.55 9.71
C ALA A 200 -20.15 8.87 8.86
N GLY A 201 -20.18 10.07 8.27
CA GLY A 201 -21.26 10.60 7.45
C GLY A 201 -22.51 10.98 8.25
N ASP A 202 -23.62 11.19 7.52
CA ASP A 202 -24.92 11.55 8.11
C ASP A 202 -25.69 10.34 8.67
N ASN A 203 -25.20 9.12 8.42
CA ASN A 203 -25.84 7.88 8.87
C ASN A 203 -25.06 7.27 10.05
N PRO A 204 -25.61 7.32 11.29
CA PRO A 204 -24.98 6.74 12.48
C PRO A 204 -24.75 5.22 12.40
N ASP A 205 -25.42 4.54 11.48
CA ASP A 205 -25.28 3.09 11.26
C ASP A 205 -24.16 2.74 10.25
N LEU A 206 -23.54 3.74 9.60
CA LEU A 206 -22.54 3.52 8.56
C LEU A 206 -21.22 2.99 9.14
N ILE A 207 -20.61 3.74 10.06
CA ILE A 207 -19.46 3.32 10.86
C ILE A 207 -19.59 3.95 12.24
N THR A 208 -19.56 3.11 13.28
CA THR A 208 -19.59 3.50 14.69
C THR A 208 -18.37 2.92 15.41
N PHE A 209 -17.59 3.77 16.07
CA PHE A 209 -16.52 3.34 16.98
C PHE A 209 -16.86 3.72 18.41
N GLU A 210 -17.13 2.71 19.25
CA GLU A 210 -17.50 2.82 20.66
C GLU A 210 -16.30 2.54 21.58
N ILE A 211 -16.08 3.40 22.57
CA ILE A 211 -15.11 3.17 23.66
C ILE A 211 -15.82 3.25 25.01
N SER A 212 -15.65 2.22 25.85
CA SER A 212 -16.14 2.19 27.22
C SER A 212 -15.01 1.90 28.21
N PHE A 213 -15.03 2.61 29.35
CA PHE A 213 -14.04 2.54 30.43
C PHE A 213 -14.58 1.86 31.69
N ALA A 214 -15.80 1.31 31.63
CA ALA A 214 -16.43 0.64 32.77
C ALA A 214 -15.78 -0.73 33.04
N GLU A 215 -15.74 -1.13 34.32
CA GLU A 215 -15.52 -2.52 34.76
C GLU A 215 -16.76 -3.36 34.40
N THR A 216 -17.03 -3.55 33.10
CA THR A 216 -18.03 -4.53 32.69
C THR A 216 -17.48 -5.93 32.96
N SER A 217 -18.37 -6.83 33.43
CA SER A 217 -18.04 -8.22 33.73
C SER A 217 -17.16 -8.83 32.63
N PRO A 218 -16.14 -9.61 33.00
CA PRO A 218 -15.23 -10.13 32.01
C PRO A 218 -16.04 -10.95 31.03
N VAL A 219 -15.95 -10.62 29.74
CA VAL A 219 -16.19 -11.63 28.71
C VAL A 219 -14.93 -12.51 28.70
N GLU A 220 -14.56 -13.04 29.87
CA GLU A 220 -13.91 -14.34 30.04
C GLU A 220 -14.94 -15.45 29.81
N LYS A 221 -15.86 -15.29 28.84
CA LYS A 221 -16.17 -16.48 28.06
C LYS A 221 -14.87 -16.77 27.34
N GLN A 222 -14.09 -17.67 27.94
CA GLN A 222 -12.90 -18.25 27.34
C GLN A 222 -13.20 -18.36 25.85
N ILE A 223 -12.45 -17.60 25.05
CA ILE A 223 -12.37 -17.89 23.63
C ILE A 223 -11.83 -19.32 23.62
N GLU A 224 -12.72 -20.30 23.52
CA GLU A 224 -12.34 -21.69 23.36
C GLU A 224 -11.75 -21.78 21.97
N LEU A 225 -10.42 -21.67 21.93
CA LEU A 225 -9.65 -21.84 20.71
C LEU A 225 -9.75 -23.31 20.35
N GLN A 226 -10.56 -23.63 19.33
CA GLN A 226 -10.76 -24.98 18.84
C GLN A 226 -10.36 -25.00 17.37
N SER A 227 -9.19 -25.58 17.09
CA SER A 227 -8.79 -25.87 15.71
C SER A 227 -7.99 -27.15 15.64
N GLU A 228 -8.24 -27.94 14.59
CA GLU A 228 -7.46 -29.14 14.29
C GLU A 228 -6.07 -28.78 13.74
N GLN A 229 -5.94 -27.62 13.10
CA GLN A 229 -4.69 -27.18 12.47
C GLN A 229 -4.00 -26.10 13.29
N LYS A 230 -2.89 -26.48 13.93
CA LYS A 230 -2.07 -25.58 14.73
C LYS A 230 -0.79 -25.19 13.99
N ILE A 231 -0.52 -23.90 13.94
CA ILE A 231 0.71 -23.30 13.39
C ILE A 231 1.45 -22.65 14.55
N GLU A 232 2.68 -23.07 14.82
CA GLU A 232 3.50 -22.54 15.92
C GLU A 232 4.56 -21.60 15.35
N VAL A 233 4.69 -20.40 15.93
CA VAL A 233 5.62 -19.36 15.48
C VAL A 233 6.25 -18.63 16.67
N ALA A 234 7.28 -17.83 16.43
CA ALA A 234 7.82 -16.95 17.47
C ALA A 234 6.75 -15.91 17.88
N ARG A 235 6.56 -15.70 19.20
CA ARG A 235 5.57 -14.74 19.70
C ARG A 235 5.83 -13.30 19.23
N SER A 236 7.09 -12.90 19.17
CA SER A 236 7.50 -11.58 18.68
C SER A 236 7.05 -11.35 17.24
N GLU A 237 7.33 -12.31 16.37
CA GLU A 237 6.95 -12.29 14.97
C GLU A 237 5.42 -12.28 14.78
N LEU A 238 4.69 -13.13 15.52
CA LEU A 238 3.24 -13.14 15.49
C LEU A 238 2.67 -11.78 15.92
N ASN A 239 3.20 -11.20 17.01
CA ASN A 239 2.79 -9.88 17.48
C ASN A 239 3.11 -8.79 16.45
N THR A 240 4.28 -8.81 15.83
CA THR A 240 4.66 -7.89 14.76
C THR A 240 3.73 -8.02 13.56
N ALA A 241 3.41 -9.24 13.12
CA ALA A 241 2.53 -9.50 12.00
C ALA A 241 1.09 -9.04 12.26
N ILE A 242 0.57 -9.24 13.48
CA ILE A 242 -0.74 -8.72 13.89
C ILE A 242 -0.72 -7.20 13.89
N TYR A 243 0.27 -6.59 14.55
CA TYR A 243 0.35 -5.15 14.73
C TYR A 243 0.51 -4.42 13.40
N ARG A 244 1.56 -4.74 12.62
CA ARG A 244 1.86 -4.06 11.35
C ARG A 244 0.81 -4.34 10.29
N GLY A 245 0.29 -5.58 10.24
CA GLY A 245 -0.83 -5.94 9.37
C GLY A 245 -2.09 -5.13 9.69
N ALA A 246 -2.44 -4.97 10.98
CA ALA A 246 -3.59 -4.17 11.40
C ALA A 246 -3.41 -2.68 11.10
N VAL A 247 -2.24 -2.09 11.40
CA VAL A 247 -1.93 -0.69 11.06
C VAL A 247 -2.11 -0.47 9.57
N ARG A 248 -1.54 -1.35 8.75
CA ARG A 248 -1.58 -1.18 7.31
C ARG A 248 -2.96 -1.42 6.71
N ALA A 249 -3.68 -2.46 7.13
CA ALA A 249 -5.04 -2.72 6.67
C ALA A 249 -5.97 -1.53 6.95
N ALA A 250 -5.92 -0.97 8.17
CA ALA A 250 -6.65 0.25 8.51
C ALA A 250 -6.17 1.45 7.69
N GLY A 251 -4.85 1.59 7.49
CA GLY A 251 -4.25 2.63 6.66
C GLY A 251 -4.76 2.60 5.21
N ILE A 252 -4.87 1.41 4.60
CA ILE A 252 -5.42 1.23 3.25
C ILE A 252 -6.88 1.67 3.20
N MET A 253 -7.68 1.30 4.20
CA MET A 253 -9.09 1.73 4.27
C MET A 253 -9.19 3.26 4.32
N LEU A 254 -8.36 3.91 5.14
CA LEU A 254 -8.31 5.37 5.22
C LEU A 254 -7.84 5.99 3.90
N GLU A 255 -6.80 5.47 3.27
CA GLU A 255 -6.29 5.97 1.99
C GLU A 255 -7.29 5.78 0.83
N ASN A 256 -8.11 4.72 0.87
CA ASN A 256 -9.19 4.53 -0.10
C ASN A 256 -10.34 5.54 0.07
N MET A 257 -10.63 5.96 1.31
CA MET A 257 -11.62 7.01 1.61
C MET A 257 -11.04 8.40 1.33
N MET A 258 -9.79 8.61 1.68
CA MET A 258 -9.05 9.86 1.58
C MET A 258 -7.75 9.62 0.81
N VAL A 259 -7.82 9.69 -0.52
CA VAL A 259 -6.65 9.43 -1.37
C VAL A 259 -5.48 10.33 -0.95
N PRO A 260 -4.34 9.74 -0.54
CA PRO A 260 -3.21 10.51 -0.05
C PRO A 260 -2.61 11.33 -1.18
N LYS A 261 -2.31 12.60 -0.88
CA LYS A 261 -1.58 13.48 -1.80
C LYS A 261 -0.10 13.47 -1.44
N THR A 262 0.75 13.48 -2.46
CA THR A 262 2.17 13.76 -2.26
C THR A 262 2.36 15.14 -1.69
N ASP A 263 3.39 15.33 -0.86
CA ASP A 263 3.74 16.66 -0.36
C ASP A 263 4.31 17.59 -1.43
N GLY A 264 4.81 17.04 -2.56
CA GLY A 264 5.40 17.81 -3.65
C GLY A 264 6.74 18.47 -3.29
N ILE A 265 7.34 18.10 -2.15
CA ILE A 265 8.56 18.72 -1.62
C ILE A 265 9.77 17.95 -2.15
N GLU A 266 10.57 18.61 -2.98
CA GLU A 266 11.83 18.04 -3.44
C GLU A 266 12.77 17.78 -2.26
N ARG A 267 13.45 16.63 -2.29
CA ARG A 267 14.41 16.21 -1.27
C ARG A 267 15.64 15.59 -1.91
N THR A 268 16.79 15.68 -1.24
CA THR A 268 18.03 15.07 -1.70
C THR A 268 18.69 14.26 -0.59
N TRP A 269 19.39 13.20 -0.98
CA TRP A 269 20.20 12.37 -0.10
C TRP A 269 21.38 11.82 -0.89
N GLY A 270 22.61 12.15 -0.48
CA GLY A 270 23.80 11.78 -1.27
C GLY A 270 23.67 12.24 -2.72
N LYS A 271 23.79 11.31 -3.67
CA LYS A 271 23.60 11.53 -5.11
C LYS A 271 22.18 11.17 -5.60
N GLY A 272 21.21 11.19 -4.69
CA GLY A 272 19.80 10.95 -4.97
C GLY A 272 18.93 12.19 -4.78
N LYS A 273 17.90 12.31 -5.59
CA LYS A 273 16.89 13.37 -5.56
C LYS A 273 15.49 12.77 -5.70
N LEU A 274 14.60 13.08 -4.76
CA LEU A 274 13.16 12.87 -4.92
C LEU A 274 12.55 14.17 -5.46
N THR A 275 11.91 14.09 -6.62
CA THR A 275 11.18 15.18 -7.26
C THR A 275 9.79 14.68 -7.68
N TYR A 276 9.00 15.53 -8.33
CA TYR A 276 7.63 15.25 -8.71
C TYR A 276 7.32 15.75 -10.12
N VAL A 277 6.67 14.89 -10.92
CA VAL A 277 6.14 15.24 -12.24
C VAL A 277 4.63 15.06 -12.17
N ASP A 278 3.90 16.17 -12.36
CA ASP A 278 2.43 16.21 -12.25
C ASP A 278 1.86 15.60 -10.95
N GLY A 279 2.62 15.75 -9.85
CA GLY A 279 2.27 15.20 -8.53
C GLY A 279 2.66 13.73 -8.31
N ASN A 280 3.31 13.08 -9.28
CA ASN A 280 3.81 11.71 -9.15
C ASN A 280 5.27 11.71 -8.69
N ARG A 281 5.62 10.82 -7.76
CA ARG A 281 7.00 10.69 -7.23
C ARG A 281 7.97 10.21 -8.31
N VAL A 282 9.09 10.92 -8.44
CA VAL A 282 10.23 10.52 -9.27
C VAL A 282 11.48 10.46 -8.39
N LEU A 283 12.06 9.28 -8.21
CA LEU A 283 13.34 9.10 -7.52
C LEU A 283 14.45 9.00 -8.56
N ILE A 284 15.35 9.98 -8.53
CA ILE A 284 16.52 10.07 -9.39
C ILE A 284 17.75 9.73 -8.55
N ALA A 285 18.61 8.80 -8.95
CA ALA A 285 19.83 8.49 -8.19
C ALA A 285 20.96 7.91 -9.05
N LYS A 286 22.22 8.25 -8.70
CA LYS A 286 23.43 7.64 -9.30
C LYS A 286 24.43 7.17 -8.26
N GLY A 287 25.36 6.33 -8.70
CA GLY A 287 26.50 5.88 -7.91
C GLY A 287 26.54 4.37 -7.77
N THR A 288 27.17 3.90 -6.70
CA THR A 288 27.14 2.47 -6.39
C THR A 288 25.72 2.03 -6.05
N HIS A 289 25.41 0.74 -6.28
CA HIS A 289 24.13 0.15 -5.89
C HIS A 289 23.77 0.41 -4.41
N ARG A 290 24.77 0.42 -3.53
CA ARG A 290 24.58 0.78 -2.12
C ARG A 290 24.13 2.23 -1.94
N GLU A 291 24.81 3.19 -2.57
CA GLU A 291 24.45 4.63 -2.52
C GLU A 291 23.02 4.86 -3.07
N ILE A 292 22.65 4.14 -4.14
CA ILE A 292 21.29 4.18 -4.70
C ILE A 292 20.27 3.64 -3.69
N GLY A 293 20.58 2.51 -3.04
CA GLY A 293 19.76 1.95 -1.96
C GLY A 293 19.58 2.92 -0.80
N GLU A 294 20.67 3.53 -0.34
CA GLU A 294 20.65 4.53 0.75
C GLU A 294 19.76 5.74 0.40
N ALA A 295 19.87 6.27 -0.82
CA ALA A 295 19.00 7.34 -1.30
C ALA A 295 17.53 6.92 -1.34
N HIS A 296 17.23 5.73 -1.85
CA HIS A 296 15.88 5.17 -1.88
C HIS A 296 15.29 5.10 -0.46
N GLY A 297 16.00 4.50 0.49
CA GLY A 297 15.49 4.35 1.86
C GLY A 297 15.32 5.67 2.59
N ALA A 298 16.23 6.62 2.40
CA ALA A 298 16.19 7.91 3.08
C ALA A 298 15.05 8.79 2.56
N LEU A 299 14.86 8.82 1.24
CA LEU A 299 13.94 9.74 0.58
C LEU A 299 12.49 9.24 0.58
N LEU A 300 12.27 7.93 0.68
CA LEU A 300 10.96 7.28 0.63
C LEU A 300 10.63 6.47 1.89
N LYS A 301 11.28 6.78 3.02
CA LYS A 301 11.13 6.05 4.28
C LYS A 301 9.68 5.68 4.67
N PRO A 302 8.71 6.63 4.69
CA PRO A 302 7.34 6.27 5.08
C PRO A 302 6.64 5.41 4.02
N GLU A 303 6.89 5.63 2.73
CA GLU A 303 6.35 4.80 1.65
C GLU A 303 6.92 3.38 1.67
N VAL A 304 8.23 3.23 1.89
CA VAL A 304 8.91 1.93 2.04
C VAL A 304 8.28 1.13 3.17
N ARG A 305 8.06 1.78 4.34
CA ARG A 305 7.41 1.13 5.49
C ARG A 305 6.03 0.60 5.13
N LYS A 306 5.19 1.43 4.49
CA LYS A 306 3.82 1.05 4.12
C LYS A 306 3.78 -0.07 3.08
N MET A 307 4.68 -0.04 2.10
CA MET A 307 4.79 -1.08 1.08
C MET A 307 5.20 -2.43 1.68
N ILE A 308 6.18 -2.43 2.59
CA ILE A 308 6.61 -3.64 3.29
C ILE A 308 5.52 -4.15 4.21
N ASP A 309 4.80 -3.25 4.90
CA ASP A 309 3.67 -3.67 5.75
C ASP A 309 2.55 -4.31 4.93
N ALA A 310 2.27 -3.76 3.74
CA ALA A 310 1.26 -4.33 2.85
C ALA A 310 1.68 -5.71 2.32
N THR A 311 2.93 -5.85 1.87
CA THR A 311 3.41 -7.07 1.21
C THR A 311 3.81 -8.17 2.18
N LEU A 312 4.44 -7.83 3.31
CA LEU A 312 4.90 -8.82 4.28
C LEU A 312 3.89 -9.09 5.39
N TYR A 313 3.12 -8.09 5.83
CA TYR A 313 2.25 -8.25 7.01
C TYR A 313 0.74 -8.19 6.70
N THR A 314 0.32 -7.83 5.48
CA THR A 314 -1.10 -7.99 5.08
C THR A 314 -1.28 -9.19 4.15
N ILE A 315 -0.49 -9.29 3.08
CA ILE A 315 -0.59 -10.42 2.13
C ILE A 315 -0.24 -11.76 2.79
N CYS A 316 0.81 -11.82 3.63
CA CYS A 316 1.20 -13.09 4.23
C CYS A 316 0.12 -13.67 5.14
N TRP A 317 -0.75 -12.87 5.74
CA TRP A 317 -1.93 -13.39 6.44
C TRP A 317 -2.91 -14.07 5.49
N VAL A 318 -3.12 -13.50 4.30
CA VAL A 318 -3.97 -14.11 3.26
C VAL A 318 -3.42 -15.48 2.89
N TYR A 319 -2.15 -15.58 2.54
CA TYR A 319 -1.54 -16.86 2.18
C TYR A 319 -1.39 -17.82 3.35
N THR A 320 -1.18 -17.33 4.58
CA THR A 320 -1.20 -18.18 5.77
C THR A 320 -2.55 -18.86 5.94
N MET A 321 -3.65 -18.16 5.67
CA MET A 321 -4.99 -18.74 5.71
C MET A 321 -5.28 -19.69 4.54
N GLU A 322 -4.74 -19.40 3.35
CA GLU A 322 -4.97 -20.22 2.15
C GLU A 322 -4.17 -21.52 2.17
N ARG A 323 -2.89 -21.44 2.56
CA ARG A 323 -1.96 -22.57 2.61
C ARG A 323 -1.96 -23.28 3.94
N LYS A 324 -2.54 -22.65 4.96
CA LYS A 324 -2.65 -23.19 6.31
C LYS A 324 -1.27 -23.50 6.93
N GLN A 325 -0.27 -22.69 6.58
CA GLN A 325 1.10 -22.71 7.09
C GLN A 325 1.60 -21.28 7.26
N TRP A 326 2.63 -21.05 8.08
CA TRP A 326 3.12 -19.71 8.31
C TRP A 326 3.88 -19.17 7.10
N PHE A 327 3.25 -18.28 6.35
CA PHE A 327 3.75 -17.91 5.03
C PHE A 327 5.04 -17.08 5.05
N ILE A 328 5.35 -16.41 6.17
CA ILE A 328 6.64 -15.71 6.31
C ILE A 328 7.80 -16.71 6.29
N ASP A 329 7.62 -17.91 6.83
CA ASP A 329 8.64 -18.97 6.73
C ASP A 329 8.78 -19.49 5.31
N ASP A 330 7.67 -19.63 4.56
CA ASP A 330 7.73 -19.96 3.13
C ASP A 330 8.53 -18.91 2.35
N MET A 331 8.39 -17.62 2.68
CA MET A 331 9.17 -16.56 2.07
C MET A 331 10.66 -16.65 2.41
N ARG A 332 11.00 -17.03 3.65
CA ARG A 332 12.40 -17.28 4.05
C ARG A 332 12.99 -18.47 3.31
N ASP A 333 12.24 -19.56 3.19
CA ASP A 333 12.66 -20.75 2.46
C ASP A 333 12.85 -20.47 0.96
N ALA A 334 11.95 -19.69 0.37
CA ALA A 334 12.11 -19.21 -1.00
C ALA A 334 13.35 -18.32 -1.13
N TYR A 335 13.53 -17.32 -0.24
CA TYR A 335 14.70 -16.44 -0.26
C TYR A 335 16.00 -17.22 -0.16
N LYS A 336 16.08 -18.23 0.72
CA LYS A 336 17.27 -19.08 0.89
C LYS A 336 17.68 -19.80 -0.40
N ARG A 337 16.71 -20.17 -1.24
CA ARG A 337 16.96 -20.80 -2.55
C ARG A 337 17.35 -19.79 -3.63
N LEU A 338 16.80 -18.58 -3.54
CA LEU A 338 17.07 -17.48 -4.48
C LEU A 338 18.41 -16.79 -4.20
N GLU A 339 18.80 -16.66 -2.93
CA GLU A 339 19.96 -15.90 -2.45
C GLU A 339 21.27 -16.19 -3.21
N PRO A 340 21.64 -17.46 -3.50
CA PRO A 340 22.86 -17.77 -4.24
C PRO A 340 22.89 -17.22 -5.67
N PHE A 341 21.73 -16.90 -6.24
CA PHE A 341 21.57 -16.39 -7.60
C PHE A 341 21.36 -14.87 -7.64
N ILE A 342 21.25 -14.20 -6.49
CA ILE A 342 21.13 -12.74 -6.41
C ILE A 342 22.55 -12.14 -6.46
N PRO A 343 22.90 -11.34 -7.48
CA PRO A 343 24.19 -10.66 -7.56
C PRO A 343 24.47 -9.79 -6.33
N GLN A 344 25.73 -9.78 -5.88
CA GLN A 344 26.14 -9.01 -4.69
C GLN A 344 25.74 -7.53 -4.78
N LYS A 345 25.77 -6.93 -5.97
CA LYS A 345 25.34 -5.54 -6.17
C LYS A 345 23.90 -5.27 -5.72
N TYR A 346 22.97 -6.20 -5.94
CA TYR A 346 21.58 -6.06 -5.47
C TYR A 346 21.44 -6.37 -3.98
N GLN A 347 22.32 -7.21 -3.42
CA GLN A 347 22.43 -7.36 -1.96
C GLN A 347 22.88 -6.05 -1.30
N GLU A 348 23.83 -5.34 -1.91
CA GLU A 348 24.29 -4.02 -1.43
C GLU A 348 23.21 -2.94 -1.57
N GLU A 349 22.43 -2.92 -2.67
CA GLU A 349 21.28 -1.98 -2.80
C GLU A 349 20.22 -2.24 -1.72
N MET A 350 19.88 -3.51 -1.47
CA MET A 350 18.97 -3.88 -0.36
C MET A 350 19.54 -3.48 1.01
N ALA A 351 20.86 -3.61 1.21
CA ALA A 351 21.53 -3.20 2.44
C ALA A 351 21.48 -1.67 2.66
N GLY A 352 21.78 -0.89 1.62
CA GLY A 352 21.67 0.58 1.67
C GLY A 352 20.23 1.03 1.94
N LEU A 353 19.26 0.40 1.28
CA LEU A 353 17.83 0.64 1.49
C LEU A 353 17.40 0.35 2.93
N ALA A 354 17.84 -0.77 3.50
CA ALA A 354 17.56 -1.11 4.89
C ALA A 354 18.15 -0.08 5.88
N GLU A 355 19.40 0.32 5.65
CA GLU A 355 20.16 1.23 6.53
C GLU A 355 19.46 2.57 6.73
N THR A 356 18.93 3.17 5.66
CA THR A 356 18.34 4.52 5.72
C THR A 356 16.82 4.53 5.89
N SER A 357 16.12 3.47 5.46
CA SER A 357 14.67 3.34 5.70
C SER A 357 14.34 3.00 7.15
N GLY A 358 15.27 2.38 7.89
CA GLY A 358 15.02 1.87 9.24
C GLY A 358 14.17 0.59 9.24
N ILE A 359 14.10 -0.11 8.11
CA ILE A 359 13.52 -1.45 7.99
C ILE A 359 14.64 -2.48 8.05
N SER A 360 14.38 -3.64 8.65
CA SER A 360 15.40 -4.67 8.73
C SER A 360 15.78 -5.21 7.34
N LEU A 361 17.05 -5.58 7.17
CA LEU A 361 17.53 -6.15 5.92
C LEU A 361 16.79 -7.44 5.54
N GLU A 362 16.38 -8.24 6.52
CA GLU A 362 15.57 -9.44 6.30
C GLU A 362 14.25 -9.08 5.63
N GLU A 363 13.49 -8.12 6.17
CA GLU A 363 12.21 -7.73 5.58
C GLU A 363 12.36 -7.16 4.17
N ILE A 364 13.41 -6.35 3.94
CA ILE A 364 13.74 -5.85 2.60
C ILE A 364 14.02 -7.00 1.63
N ARG A 365 14.81 -7.98 2.04
CA ARG A 365 15.12 -9.17 1.25
C ARG A 365 13.88 -9.98 0.91
N LEU A 366 13.06 -10.30 1.91
CA LEU A 366 11.84 -11.09 1.77
C LEU A 366 10.85 -10.42 0.80
N THR A 367 10.66 -9.10 0.93
CA THR A 367 9.72 -8.35 0.08
C THR A 367 10.20 -8.15 -1.35
N ASN A 368 11.52 -8.14 -1.59
CA ASN A 368 12.07 -7.97 -2.93
C ASN A 368 12.11 -9.27 -3.77
N VAL A 369 11.90 -10.44 -3.15
CA VAL A 369 11.83 -11.73 -3.85
C VAL A 369 10.42 -12.30 -4.02
N PHE A 370 9.43 -11.68 -3.38
CA PHE A 370 8.01 -12.03 -3.50
C PHE A 370 7.32 -11.81 -4.88
N PRO A 371 7.90 -11.20 -5.94
CA PRO A 371 7.17 -10.98 -7.20
C PRO A 371 6.74 -12.20 -8.04
N ALA A 372 6.56 -13.38 -7.44
CA ALA A 372 6.40 -14.63 -8.18
C ALA A 372 4.97 -15.16 -8.38
N LEU A 373 3.95 -14.40 -7.96
CA LEU A 373 2.54 -14.85 -7.97
C LEU A 373 1.62 -13.96 -8.81
N PHE A 374 2.03 -13.59 -10.04
CA PHE A 374 1.35 -12.54 -10.82
C PHE A 374 0.77 -13.01 -12.16
N HIS A 375 -0.15 -12.21 -12.69
CA HIS A 375 -0.66 -12.30 -14.06
C HIS A 375 -0.52 -10.92 -14.72
N CYS A 376 -0.09 -10.84 -15.98
CA CYS A 376 0.11 -9.56 -16.69
C CYS A 376 -0.19 -9.70 -18.20
N SER A 377 0.04 -8.64 -18.98
CA SER A 377 0.16 -8.67 -20.45
C SER A 377 1.26 -7.70 -20.91
N GLY A 378 1.81 -7.92 -22.11
CA GLY A 378 2.72 -6.98 -22.76
C GLY A 378 2.63 -7.06 -24.29
N PHE A 379 3.02 -5.98 -24.98
CA PHE A 379 3.13 -5.96 -26.43
C PHE A 379 4.24 -5.03 -26.91
N ALA A 380 4.74 -5.30 -28.11
CA ALA A 380 5.56 -4.37 -28.88
C ALA A 380 5.08 -4.34 -30.34
N LEU A 381 4.94 -3.14 -30.92
CA LEU A 381 4.39 -2.89 -32.25
C LEU A 381 5.24 -1.85 -32.97
N TRP A 382 5.56 -2.04 -34.24
CA TRP A 382 6.37 -1.11 -35.02
C TRP A 382 6.03 -1.18 -36.51
N GLY A 383 6.80 -0.49 -37.36
CA GLY A 383 6.77 -0.69 -38.80
C GLY A 383 5.37 -0.52 -39.41
N LYS A 384 4.91 -1.51 -40.15
CA LYS A 384 3.58 -1.49 -40.79
C LYS A 384 2.43 -1.60 -39.80
N ALA A 385 2.66 -2.05 -38.57
CA ALA A 385 1.61 -2.09 -37.55
C ALA A 385 1.25 -0.69 -37.05
N THR A 386 2.18 0.28 -37.13
CA THR A 386 2.06 1.58 -36.47
C THR A 386 2.01 2.74 -37.45
N ALA A 387 1.35 3.83 -37.04
CA ALA A 387 1.36 5.08 -37.78
C ALA A 387 2.78 5.66 -37.80
N GLY A 388 3.36 5.76 -38.99
CA GLY A 388 4.70 6.29 -39.18
C GLY A 388 5.85 5.35 -38.82
N GLY A 389 5.58 4.07 -38.51
CA GLY A 389 6.61 3.06 -38.27
C GLY A 389 7.24 3.06 -36.88
N LYS A 390 6.83 3.97 -35.98
CA LYS A 390 7.38 4.12 -34.64
C LYS A 390 7.17 2.86 -33.79
N LEU A 391 8.15 2.49 -32.97
CA LEU A 391 8.07 1.40 -32.01
C LEU A 391 7.31 1.85 -30.74
N TYR A 392 6.26 1.11 -30.39
CA TYR A 392 5.49 1.24 -29.16
C TYR A 392 5.58 -0.04 -28.35
N HIS A 393 5.96 0.05 -27.07
CA HIS A 393 6.01 -1.09 -26.15
C HIS A 393 5.07 -0.83 -24.98
N GLY A 394 3.97 -1.58 -24.89
CA GLY A 394 3.02 -1.50 -23.79
C GLY A 394 3.18 -2.62 -22.77
N ARG A 395 3.04 -2.30 -21.48
CA ARG A 395 3.08 -3.24 -20.36
C ARG A 395 1.92 -2.99 -19.42
N ILE A 396 1.16 -4.05 -19.12
CA ILE A 396 0.03 -4.06 -18.18
C ILE A 396 0.38 -4.87 -16.92
N LEU A 397 0.30 -4.26 -15.72
CA LEU A 397 0.42 -4.95 -14.43
C LEU A 397 -0.95 -5.28 -13.86
N ASP A 398 -1.38 -6.54 -13.90
CA ASP A 398 -2.59 -6.94 -13.18
C ASP A 398 -2.23 -7.49 -11.79
N TYR A 399 -2.20 -6.62 -10.77
CA TYR A 399 -1.78 -6.98 -9.42
C TYR A 399 -2.55 -6.28 -8.28
N MET A 400 -3.18 -7.07 -7.40
CA MET A 400 -3.66 -6.72 -6.05
C MET A 400 -3.94 -5.22 -5.73
N THR A 401 -4.81 -4.56 -6.48
CA THR A 401 -5.19 -3.13 -6.27
C THR A 401 -5.80 -2.84 -4.89
N GLY A 402 -6.27 -3.87 -4.20
CA GLY A 402 -6.79 -3.77 -2.83
C GLY A 402 -5.75 -3.58 -1.72
N LEU A 403 -4.45 -3.57 -2.05
CA LEU A 403 -3.36 -3.42 -1.07
C LEU A 403 -2.83 -1.98 -0.94
N GLY A 404 -3.36 -1.04 -1.72
CA GLY A 404 -2.94 0.36 -1.69
C GLY A 404 -1.50 0.59 -2.19
N LEU A 405 -0.95 -0.31 -3.01
CA LEU A 405 0.41 -0.17 -3.56
C LEU A 405 0.51 1.07 -4.48
N GLN A 406 -0.58 1.38 -5.19
CA GLN A 406 -0.71 2.54 -6.08
C GLN A 406 -0.39 3.87 -5.40
N TYR A 407 -0.62 4.01 -4.09
CA TYR A 407 -0.34 5.23 -3.32
C TYR A 407 1.16 5.44 -3.05
N HIS A 408 1.96 4.41 -3.31
CA HIS A 408 3.41 4.37 -3.11
C HIS A 408 4.15 4.04 -4.41
N ALA A 409 3.50 4.25 -5.56
CA ALA A 409 4.13 4.16 -6.87
C ALA A 409 5.23 5.22 -7.03
N VAL A 410 6.32 4.83 -7.67
CA VAL A 410 7.49 5.66 -7.91
C VAL A 410 8.04 5.37 -9.30
N VAL A 411 8.34 6.44 -10.04
CA VAL A 411 9.18 6.37 -11.24
C VAL A 411 10.63 6.51 -10.80
N TYR A 412 11.42 5.46 -10.98
CA TYR A 412 12.84 5.47 -10.68
C TYR A 412 13.63 5.82 -11.93
N VAL A 413 14.59 6.74 -11.82
CA VAL A 413 15.57 7.07 -12.85
C VAL A 413 16.95 6.88 -12.24
N LEU A 414 17.59 5.76 -12.58
CA LEU A 414 18.77 5.28 -11.87
C LEU A 414 19.94 5.13 -12.82
N GLN A 415 21.13 5.52 -12.36
CA GLN A 415 22.39 5.34 -13.07
C GLN A 415 23.44 4.69 -12.14
N PRO A 416 23.45 3.35 -12.02
CA PRO A 416 24.48 2.65 -11.28
C PRO A 416 25.86 2.80 -11.95
N ASP A 417 26.92 2.85 -11.15
CA ASP A 417 28.29 2.99 -11.65
C ASP A 417 28.64 1.88 -12.65
N GLY A 418 29.17 2.28 -13.81
CA GLY A 418 29.57 1.36 -14.89
C GLY A 418 28.41 0.63 -15.59
N SER A 419 27.16 1.09 -15.40
CA SER A 419 25.95 0.52 -16.00
C SER A 419 25.17 1.57 -16.78
N ASN A 420 24.23 1.11 -17.62
CA ASN A 420 23.31 1.99 -18.33
C ASN A 420 22.41 2.76 -17.37
N GLY A 421 22.03 3.98 -17.72
CA GLY A 421 20.98 4.73 -17.04
C GLY A 421 19.62 4.19 -17.47
N PHE A 422 18.64 4.08 -16.56
CA PHE A 422 17.34 3.52 -16.91
C PHE A 422 16.19 4.10 -16.09
N ALA A 423 15.00 4.06 -16.71
CA ALA A 423 13.72 4.20 -16.04
C ALA A 423 13.23 2.85 -15.55
N ASN A 424 12.79 2.78 -14.30
CA ASN A 424 12.10 1.63 -13.72
C ASN A 424 10.80 2.11 -13.06
N ILE A 425 9.67 1.52 -13.43
CA ILE A 425 8.37 1.89 -12.90
C ILE A 425 8.00 0.85 -11.86
N GLY A 426 7.94 1.27 -10.59
CA GLY A 426 7.76 0.37 -9.47
C GLY A 426 7.17 1.05 -8.25
N TYR A 427 7.52 0.54 -7.07
CA TYR A 427 6.94 0.95 -5.79
C TYR A 427 8.02 1.11 -4.73
N ALA A 428 7.80 2.02 -3.79
CA ALA A 428 8.74 2.28 -2.69
C ALA A 428 9.16 0.98 -1.98
N GLY A 429 10.47 0.78 -1.82
CA GLY A 429 11.07 -0.40 -1.20
C GLY A 429 11.35 -1.56 -2.15
N PHE A 430 10.87 -1.51 -3.40
CA PHE A 430 11.14 -2.51 -4.42
C PHE A 430 12.29 -2.05 -5.33
N ILE A 431 13.41 -2.77 -5.31
CA ILE A 431 14.61 -2.45 -6.11
C ILE A 431 14.64 -3.20 -7.46
N GLY A 432 13.85 -4.27 -7.58
CA GLY A 432 13.68 -5.00 -8.83
C GLY A 432 12.93 -4.19 -9.89
N SER A 433 12.79 -4.75 -11.09
CA SER A 433 12.03 -4.15 -12.17
C SER A 433 11.03 -5.13 -12.78
N VAL A 434 9.87 -4.61 -13.17
CA VAL A 434 8.85 -5.35 -13.96
C VAL A 434 8.45 -4.60 -15.23
N SER A 435 8.89 -3.36 -15.36
CA SER A 435 8.62 -2.45 -16.48
C SER A 435 9.72 -1.39 -16.48
N GLY A 436 10.53 -1.36 -17.55
CA GLY A 436 11.58 -0.36 -17.65
C GLY A 436 12.14 -0.19 -19.04
N MET A 437 12.94 0.86 -19.18
CA MET A 437 13.63 1.23 -20.42
C MET A 437 14.96 1.89 -20.08
N ASN A 438 16.03 1.53 -20.77
CA ASN A 438 17.35 2.12 -20.56
C ASN A 438 17.71 3.18 -21.61
N ASP A 439 18.77 3.93 -21.32
CA ASP A 439 19.32 5.01 -22.16
C ASP A 439 19.89 4.51 -23.50
N GLN A 440 20.07 3.19 -23.65
CA GLN A 440 20.41 2.52 -24.90
C GLN A 440 19.18 2.14 -25.73
N GLN A 441 17.99 2.63 -25.37
CA GLN A 441 16.72 2.40 -26.08
C GLN A 441 16.23 0.94 -26.03
N VAL A 442 16.66 0.16 -25.05
CA VAL A 442 16.09 -1.18 -24.78
C VAL A 442 14.99 -1.05 -23.74
N ALA A 443 13.79 -1.54 -24.06
CA ALA A 443 12.66 -1.61 -23.14
C ALA A 443 12.26 -3.06 -22.85
N ILE A 444 11.95 -3.34 -21.58
CA ILE A 444 11.65 -4.67 -21.06
C ILE A 444 10.37 -4.61 -20.22
N GLY A 445 9.44 -5.50 -20.53
CA GLY A 445 8.23 -5.74 -19.77
C GLY A 445 8.08 -7.22 -19.45
N GLU A 446 7.69 -7.54 -18.21
CA GLU A 446 7.44 -8.90 -17.77
C GLU A 446 5.95 -9.25 -17.72
N MET A 447 5.65 -10.53 -17.90
CA MET A 447 4.41 -11.19 -17.57
C MET A 447 4.60 -12.51 -16.81
N GLY A 448 3.88 -12.65 -15.68
CA GLY A 448 3.93 -13.83 -14.83
C GLY A 448 3.34 -15.08 -15.47
N GLY A 449 3.90 -16.25 -15.13
CA GLY A 449 3.47 -17.57 -15.57
C GLY A 449 3.17 -18.52 -14.41
N ARG A 450 3.47 -19.81 -14.61
CA ARG A 450 3.28 -20.89 -13.63
C ARG A 450 4.59 -21.31 -12.96
N GLY A 451 4.60 -22.46 -12.29
CA GLY A 451 5.83 -23.07 -11.76
C GLY A 451 6.23 -22.57 -10.38
N GLU A 452 5.29 -22.00 -9.63
CA GLU A 452 5.53 -21.62 -8.24
C GLU A 452 6.20 -22.76 -7.45
N GLY A 453 7.31 -22.47 -6.79
CA GLY A 453 8.16 -23.47 -6.14
C GLY A 453 9.50 -23.68 -6.85
N ASP A 454 9.65 -23.25 -8.10
CA ASP A 454 10.91 -23.32 -8.84
C ASP A 454 11.77 -22.07 -8.55
N TRP A 455 12.47 -22.10 -7.41
CA TRP A 455 13.19 -20.96 -6.86
C TRP A 455 14.71 -20.97 -7.11
N ASP A 456 15.27 -22.01 -7.72
CA ASP A 456 16.74 -22.13 -7.88
C ASP A 456 17.24 -21.37 -9.13
N GLY A 457 17.07 -20.05 -9.11
CA GLY A 457 17.51 -19.13 -10.17
C GLY A 457 17.45 -17.66 -9.74
N MET A 458 17.91 -16.75 -10.60
CA MET A 458 17.83 -15.32 -10.32
C MET A 458 16.35 -14.89 -10.31
N PRO A 459 15.87 -14.21 -9.24
CA PRO A 459 14.51 -13.67 -9.22
C PRO A 459 14.22 -12.84 -10.45
N MET A 460 13.06 -13.05 -11.07
CA MET A 460 12.66 -12.37 -12.30
C MET A 460 12.89 -10.85 -12.25
N ALA A 461 12.54 -10.21 -11.14
CA ALA A 461 12.63 -8.77 -11.04
C ALA A 461 14.08 -8.27 -11.10
N PHE A 462 15.04 -9.08 -10.61
CA PHE A 462 16.46 -8.80 -10.74
C PHE A 462 16.99 -9.17 -12.13
N LEU A 463 16.43 -10.17 -12.80
CA LEU A 463 16.78 -10.49 -14.18
C LEU A 463 16.38 -9.36 -15.15
N VAL A 464 15.19 -8.79 -14.97
CA VAL A 464 14.75 -7.59 -15.73
C VAL A 464 15.68 -6.41 -15.42
N ARG A 465 16.00 -6.18 -14.14
CA ARG A 465 16.94 -5.15 -13.70
C ARG A 465 18.33 -5.34 -14.32
N GLU A 466 18.82 -6.58 -14.38
CA GLU A 466 20.10 -6.93 -15.00
C GLU A 466 20.11 -6.63 -16.50
N GLY A 467 19.01 -6.94 -17.19
CA GLY A 467 18.82 -6.57 -18.60
C GLY A 467 18.87 -5.07 -18.82
N LEU A 468 18.18 -4.27 -17.99
CA LEU A 468 18.18 -2.82 -18.10
C LEU A 468 19.57 -2.20 -17.83
N GLU A 469 20.29 -2.71 -16.83
CA GLU A 469 21.62 -2.20 -16.45
C GLU A 469 22.72 -2.54 -17.46
N LYS A 470 22.59 -3.67 -18.18
CA LYS A 470 23.68 -4.20 -19.02
C LYS A 470 23.43 -4.23 -20.52
N ALA A 471 22.19 -4.40 -20.98
CA ALA A 471 21.92 -4.63 -22.39
C ALA A 471 21.95 -3.32 -23.17
N ASN A 472 22.83 -3.23 -24.17
CA ASN A 472 22.85 -2.12 -25.11
C ASN A 472 22.01 -2.42 -26.35
N THR A 473 21.66 -3.69 -26.59
CA THR A 473 20.90 -4.14 -27.76
C THR A 473 19.90 -5.23 -27.40
N LEU A 474 18.93 -5.48 -28.28
CA LEU A 474 18.02 -6.62 -28.17
C LEU A 474 18.76 -7.96 -27.99
N ASP A 475 19.79 -8.23 -28.81
CA ASP A 475 20.55 -9.49 -28.77
C ASP A 475 21.33 -9.68 -27.46
N GLU A 476 21.89 -8.60 -26.91
CA GLU A 476 22.54 -8.62 -25.60
C GLU A 476 21.53 -8.93 -24.49
N ALA A 477 20.34 -8.31 -24.54
CA ALA A 477 19.27 -8.62 -23.59
C ALA A 477 18.85 -10.09 -23.67
N LEU A 478 18.65 -10.62 -24.88
CA LEU A 478 18.31 -12.04 -25.09
C LEU A 478 19.40 -12.97 -24.53
N THR A 479 20.68 -12.61 -24.71
CA THR A 479 21.82 -13.36 -24.19
C THR A 479 21.84 -13.37 -22.66
N ILE A 480 21.65 -12.22 -22.01
CA ILE A 480 21.55 -12.11 -20.55
C ILE A 480 20.43 -13.01 -20.02
N PHE A 481 19.25 -12.94 -20.62
CA PHE A 481 18.10 -13.73 -20.20
C PHE A 481 18.29 -15.23 -20.44
N ARG A 482 18.97 -15.63 -21.52
CA ARG A 482 19.25 -17.04 -21.84
C ARG A 482 20.30 -17.66 -20.91
N ASP A 483 21.35 -16.92 -20.62
CA ASP A 483 22.53 -17.46 -19.94
C ASP A 483 22.43 -17.34 -18.41
N THR A 484 21.49 -16.54 -17.90
CA THR A 484 21.19 -16.45 -16.46
C THR A 484 20.26 -17.60 -16.02
N PRO A 485 20.55 -18.30 -14.91
CA PRO A 485 19.61 -19.24 -14.30
C PRO A 485 18.30 -18.55 -13.95
N ARG A 486 17.17 -19.12 -14.37
CA ARG A 486 15.84 -18.55 -14.19
C ARG A 486 15.06 -19.34 -13.15
N THR A 487 14.16 -18.65 -12.47
CA THR A 487 13.16 -19.25 -11.58
C THR A 487 11.98 -19.82 -12.40
N CYS A 488 10.80 -19.90 -11.78
CA CYS A 488 9.45 -20.15 -12.32
C CYS A 488 9.20 -19.71 -13.77
N GLU A 489 8.07 -20.14 -14.33
CA GLU A 489 7.70 -19.73 -15.69
C GLU A 489 7.38 -18.23 -15.75
N TYR A 490 8.04 -17.54 -16.67
CA TYR A 490 7.86 -16.13 -16.94
C TYR A 490 7.94 -15.85 -18.43
N PHE A 491 7.24 -14.80 -18.82
CA PHE A 491 7.20 -14.30 -20.18
C PHE A 491 7.69 -12.85 -20.22
N TYR A 492 8.34 -12.46 -21.30
CA TYR A 492 8.89 -11.12 -21.44
C TYR A 492 8.66 -10.56 -22.82
N VAL A 493 8.41 -9.27 -22.92
CA VAL A 493 8.58 -8.51 -24.18
C VAL A 493 9.85 -7.69 -24.03
N ILE A 494 10.76 -7.82 -24.99
CA ILE A 494 11.99 -7.03 -25.08
C ILE A 494 12.00 -6.35 -26.43
N SER A 495 12.21 -5.03 -26.46
CA SER A 495 12.22 -4.24 -27.69
C SER A 495 13.41 -3.29 -27.74
N ASP A 496 13.90 -2.98 -28.94
CA ASP A 496 15.04 -2.07 -29.15
C ASP A 496 14.66 -0.95 -30.12
N GLY A 497 14.77 0.30 -29.68
CA GLY A 497 14.44 1.48 -30.48
C GLY A 497 15.39 1.75 -31.65
N LYS A 498 16.64 1.24 -31.58
CA LYS A 498 17.65 1.45 -32.63
C LYS A 498 17.37 0.62 -33.87
N ILE A 499 16.86 -0.59 -33.64
CA ILE A 499 16.41 -1.54 -34.66
C ILE A 499 14.95 -1.83 -34.33
N PRO A 500 13.98 -1.02 -34.79
CA PRO A 500 12.60 -1.09 -34.33
C PRO A 500 12.05 -2.51 -34.55
N ASP A 501 12.14 -3.31 -33.50
CA ASP A 501 11.97 -4.76 -33.47
C ASP A 501 11.85 -5.19 -31.99
N ALA A 502 11.27 -6.37 -31.77
CA ALA A 502 11.09 -6.94 -30.45
C ALA A 502 11.08 -8.46 -30.48
N ARG A 503 11.31 -9.08 -29.32
CA ARG A 503 11.07 -10.50 -29.09
C ARG A 503 10.17 -10.71 -27.90
N GLY A 504 9.27 -11.69 -28.03
CA GLY A 504 8.65 -12.30 -26.87
C GLY A 504 9.54 -13.42 -26.34
N LEU A 505 9.50 -13.68 -25.04
CA LEU A 505 10.18 -14.81 -24.43
C LEU A 505 9.18 -15.64 -23.66
N ALA A 506 9.31 -16.97 -23.71
CA ALA A 506 8.61 -17.93 -22.88
C ALA A 506 9.63 -18.79 -22.14
N THR A 507 9.84 -18.51 -20.86
CA THR A 507 10.96 -19.07 -20.10
C THR A 507 10.51 -19.82 -18.87
N SER A 508 11.33 -20.76 -18.42
CA SER A 508 11.25 -21.47 -17.13
C SER A 508 12.67 -21.88 -16.72
N PRO A 509 12.89 -22.63 -15.63
CA PRO A 509 14.24 -23.10 -15.29
C PRO A 509 14.87 -23.94 -16.41
N SER A 510 14.05 -24.76 -17.09
CA SER A 510 14.50 -25.70 -18.12
C SER A 510 14.16 -25.29 -19.56
N ARG A 511 13.41 -24.21 -19.76
CA ARG A 511 12.98 -23.75 -21.10
C ARG A 511 13.43 -22.31 -21.35
N PHE A 512 13.94 -22.07 -22.55
CA PHE A 512 14.17 -20.74 -23.10
C PHE A 512 13.68 -20.72 -24.55
N GLU A 513 12.48 -20.18 -24.75
CA GLU A 513 11.86 -20.09 -26.07
C GLU A 513 11.70 -18.62 -26.47
N ILE A 514 12.09 -18.32 -27.71
CA ILE A 514 11.94 -17.00 -28.31
C ILE A 514 10.68 -17.02 -29.17
N VAL A 515 9.77 -16.10 -28.89
CA VAL A 515 8.59 -15.79 -29.71
C VAL A 515 8.99 -14.70 -30.69
N GLU A 516 9.27 -15.13 -31.93
CA GLU A 516 9.61 -14.26 -33.04
C GLU A 516 8.39 -13.43 -33.48
N PRO A 517 8.57 -12.15 -33.88
CA PRO A 517 7.50 -11.42 -34.54
C PRO A 517 7.10 -12.10 -35.85
N ASN A 518 5.86 -11.85 -36.30
CA ASN A 518 5.34 -12.36 -37.58
C ASN A 518 5.15 -13.88 -37.64
N VAL A 519 5.56 -14.62 -36.62
CA VAL A 519 5.46 -16.09 -36.56
C VAL A 519 4.37 -16.49 -35.56
N PRO A 520 3.38 -17.29 -35.97
CA PRO A 520 2.36 -17.77 -35.04
C PRO A 520 2.97 -18.78 -34.06
N HIS A 521 2.57 -18.70 -32.81
CA HIS A 521 2.97 -19.64 -31.76
C HIS A 521 1.75 -20.44 -31.30
N PRO A 522 1.86 -21.71 -30.86
CA PRO A 522 0.70 -22.52 -30.46
C PRO A 522 -0.19 -21.89 -29.39
N LEU A 523 0.39 -21.11 -28.48
CA LEU A 523 -0.34 -20.35 -27.46
C LEU A 523 -0.79 -18.95 -27.92
N LEU A 524 -0.24 -18.46 -29.04
CA LEU A 524 -0.46 -17.12 -29.58
C LEU A 524 -0.70 -17.23 -31.11
N PRO A 525 -1.83 -17.82 -31.54
CA PRO A 525 -2.05 -18.19 -32.94
C PRO A 525 -2.23 -17.01 -33.91
N HIS A 526 -2.48 -15.80 -33.40
CA HIS A 526 -2.75 -14.60 -34.20
C HIS A 526 -1.48 -13.79 -34.44
N ALA A 527 -0.55 -14.33 -35.23
CA ALA A 527 0.57 -13.54 -35.71
C ALA A 527 0.08 -12.33 -36.53
N ILE A 528 0.69 -11.19 -36.27
CA ILE A 528 0.47 -9.93 -36.99
C ILE A 528 1.85 -9.43 -37.41
N GLU A 529 1.96 -8.94 -38.64
CA GLU A 529 3.21 -8.38 -39.14
C GLU A 529 3.66 -7.17 -38.28
N ASP A 530 4.95 -7.06 -38.00
CA ASP A 530 5.59 -6.03 -37.17
C ASP A 530 4.99 -5.90 -35.75
N ALA A 531 4.68 -7.05 -35.14
CA ALA A 531 4.08 -7.13 -33.81
C ALA A 531 4.53 -8.34 -32.99
N VAL A 532 4.72 -8.12 -31.69
CA VAL A 532 4.81 -9.15 -30.64
C VAL A 532 3.70 -8.89 -29.62
N LEU A 533 2.83 -9.87 -29.42
CA LEU A 533 1.70 -9.79 -28.50
C LEU A 533 1.77 -10.91 -27.47
N LEU A 534 1.95 -10.56 -26.18
CA LEU A 534 1.98 -11.52 -25.08
C LEU A 534 0.83 -11.25 -24.09
N SER A 535 -0.13 -12.16 -24.07
CA SER A 535 -1.21 -12.18 -23.10
C SER A 535 -1.78 -13.61 -23.02
N ALA A 536 -2.80 -13.85 -22.19
CA ALA A 536 -3.36 -15.19 -22.01
C ALA A 536 -4.88 -15.22 -22.18
N GLY A 537 -5.39 -16.29 -22.82
CA GLY A 537 -6.81 -16.55 -23.00
C GLY A 537 -7.54 -15.40 -23.71
N ASP A 538 -8.73 -15.05 -23.23
CA ASP A 538 -9.55 -13.98 -23.82
C ASP A 538 -8.83 -12.63 -23.89
N ARG A 539 -7.88 -12.35 -22.99
CA ARG A 539 -7.10 -11.10 -23.01
C ARG A 539 -6.23 -11.02 -24.27
N TYR A 540 -5.62 -12.14 -24.66
CA TYR A 540 -4.87 -12.25 -25.91
C TYR A 540 -5.76 -12.08 -27.13
N GLU A 541 -6.92 -12.74 -27.15
CA GLU A 541 -7.89 -12.62 -28.26
C GLU A 541 -8.34 -11.17 -28.46
N ASN A 542 -8.62 -10.46 -27.37
CA ASN A 542 -9.00 -9.05 -27.41
C ASN A 542 -7.84 -8.14 -27.86
N LEU A 543 -6.62 -8.40 -27.38
CA LEU A 543 -5.44 -7.64 -27.78
C LEU A 543 -5.16 -7.82 -29.28
N ALA A 544 -5.09 -9.07 -29.75
CA ALA A 544 -4.86 -9.39 -31.16
C ALA A 544 -5.95 -8.80 -32.05
N LYS A 545 -7.22 -8.88 -31.63
CA LYS A 545 -8.34 -8.24 -32.35
C LYS A 545 -8.14 -6.73 -32.48
N ARG A 546 -7.85 -6.02 -31.39
CA ARG A 546 -7.65 -4.56 -31.41
C ARG A 546 -6.48 -4.15 -32.29
N VAL A 547 -5.37 -4.89 -32.24
CA VAL A 547 -4.21 -4.61 -33.10
C VAL A 547 -4.57 -4.83 -34.57
N LYS A 548 -5.27 -5.93 -34.91
CA LYS A 548 -5.74 -6.17 -36.29
C LYS A 548 -6.69 -5.07 -36.79
N GLU A 549 -7.63 -4.63 -35.96
CA GLU A 549 -8.61 -3.59 -36.31
C GLU A 549 -7.97 -2.22 -36.54
N ASN A 550 -6.83 -1.94 -35.90
CA ASN A 550 -6.14 -0.65 -35.98
C ASN A 550 -4.85 -0.70 -36.79
N TYR A 551 -4.50 -1.85 -37.38
CA TYR A 551 -3.25 -2.10 -38.07
C TYR A 551 -2.87 -0.99 -39.07
N GLY A 552 -1.64 -0.51 -39.00
CA GLY A 552 -1.13 0.59 -39.84
C GLY A 552 -1.58 1.99 -39.43
N THR A 553 -2.41 2.11 -38.38
CA THR A 553 -2.91 3.40 -37.90
C THR A 553 -2.65 3.62 -36.40
N ILE A 554 -1.95 2.70 -35.73
CA ILE A 554 -1.68 2.77 -34.29
C ILE A 554 -0.65 3.87 -34.01
N ASP A 555 -1.09 4.95 -33.38
CA ASP A 555 -0.25 5.99 -32.79
C ASP A 555 -0.13 5.79 -31.27
N GLY A 556 0.57 6.69 -30.58
CA GLY A 556 0.75 6.59 -29.13
C GLY A 556 -0.57 6.56 -28.34
N GLN A 557 -1.59 7.33 -28.75
CA GLN A 557 -2.88 7.31 -28.06
C GLN A 557 -3.59 5.97 -28.24
N LYS A 558 -3.62 5.44 -29.47
CA LYS A 558 -4.20 4.12 -29.73
C LYS A 558 -3.41 3.01 -29.05
N ALA A 559 -2.07 3.10 -29.00
CA ALA A 559 -1.23 2.15 -28.28
C ALA A 559 -1.58 2.13 -26.79
N ILE A 560 -1.77 3.28 -26.14
CA ILE A 560 -2.28 3.34 -24.77
C ILE A 560 -3.63 2.60 -24.66
N ARG A 561 -4.57 2.86 -25.58
CA ARG A 561 -5.90 2.23 -25.55
C ARG A 561 -5.90 0.73 -25.82
N LEU A 562 -4.82 0.15 -26.35
CA LEU A 562 -4.68 -1.32 -26.45
C LEU A 562 -4.67 -1.98 -25.06
N MET A 563 -4.18 -1.26 -24.04
CA MET A 563 -4.12 -1.75 -22.66
C MET A 563 -5.47 -1.71 -21.94
N ASP A 564 -6.51 -1.10 -22.51
CA ASP A 564 -7.81 -0.99 -21.86
C ASP A 564 -8.43 -2.36 -21.57
N ARG A 565 -9.29 -2.42 -20.56
CA ARG A 565 -10.14 -3.60 -20.33
C ARG A 565 -10.93 -3.96 -21.60
N PRO A 566 -11.07 -5.25 -21.94
CA PRO A 566 -10.76 -6.42 -21.12
C PRO A 566 -9.34 -7.00 -21.33
N VAL A 567 -8.41 -6.30 -22.01
CA VAL A 567 -7.02 -6.77 -22.09
C VAL A 567 -6.37 -6.68 -20.71
N ALA A 568 -6.51 -5.53 -20.04
CA ALA A 568 -6.27 -5.40 -18.61
C ALA A 568 -7.38 -6.05 -17.76
N MET A 569 -7.03 -6.52 -16.56
CA MET A 569 -7.93 -7.11 -15.58
C MET A 569 -8.54 -6.04 -14.65
N LYS A 570 -9.32 -6.47 -13.64
CA LYS A 570 -9.88 -5.52 -12.63
C LYS A 570 -8.81 -5.07 -11.65
N SER A 571 -7.77 -5.88 -11.52
CA SER A 571 -6.58 -5.65 -10.72
C SER A 571 -5.49 -4.88 -11.48
N ASP A 572 -5.82 -4.24 -12.59
CA ASP A 572 -4.87 -3.43 -13.37
C ASP A 572 -4.32 -2.28 -12.51
N LEU A 573 -3.11 -2.51 -12.00
CA LEU A 573 -2.42 -1.71 -10.99
C LEU A 573 -1.57 -0.63 -11.62
N HIS A 574 -0.88 -0.94 -12.72
CA HIS A 574 -0.16 0.05 -13.50
C HIS A 574 -0.12 -0.33 -14.98
N ASN A 575 -0.09 0.70 -15.82
CA ASN A 575 0.18 0.58 -17.25
C ASN A 575 1.35 1.48 -17.64
N VAL A 576 2.19 0.99 -18.54
CA VAL A 576 3.30 1.77 -19.10
C VAL A 576 3.31 1.63 -20.61
N LEU A 577 3.38 2.76 -21.32
CA LEU A 577 3.73 2.80 -22.73
C LEU A 577 5.14 3.39 -22.87
N PHE A 578 6.09 2.60 -23.33
CA PHE A 578 7.41 3.07 -23.74
C PHE A 578 7.45 3.37 -25.23
N ILE A 579 8.23 4.39 -25.56
CA ILE A 579 8.63 4.72 -26.92
C ILE A 579 10.16 4.77 -26.94
N PRO A 580 10.82 3.62 -27.18
CA PRO A 580 12.26 3.52 -26.95
C PRO A 580 13.12 4.42 -27.82
N GLU A 581 12.73 4.62 -29.08
CA GLU A 581 13.44 5.49 -30.03
C GLU A 581 13.63 6.92 -29.52
N SER A 582 12.61 7.49 -28.85
CA SER A 582 12.64 8.85 -28.30
C SER A 582 12.91 8.91 -26.79
N LEU A 583 13.11 7.75 -26.14
CA LEU A 583 13.28 7.62 -24.69
C LEU A 583 12.11 8.23 -23.89
N GLU A 584 10.91 8.25 -24.48
CA GLU A 584 9.69 8.75 -23.84
C GLU A 584 8.86 7.60 -23.27
N PHE A 585 8.13 7.88 -22.21
CA PHE A 585 7.20 6.92 -21.65
C PHE A 585 6.01 7.57 -20.94
N TRP A 586 4.91 6.82 -20.88
CA TRP A 586 3.68 7.23 -20.21
C TRP A 586 3.30 6.22 -19.16
N VAL A 587 2.98 6.68 -17.95
CA VAL A 587 2.65 5.82 -16.80
C VAL A 587 1.27 6.16 -16.27
N ALA A 588 0.46 5.14 -16.02
CA ALA A 588 -0.76 5.25 -15.24
C ALA A 588 -0.72 4.24 -14.09
N ASN A 589 -1.19 4.63 -12.91
CA ASN A 589 -1.39 3.74 -11.76
C ASN A 589 -2.87 3.71 -11.38
N ALA A 590 -3.34 2.63 -10.78
CA ALA A 590 -4.72 2.50 -10.32
C ALA A 590 -5.09 3.61 -9.33
N GLY A 591 -6.36 4.00 -9.32
CA GLY A 591 -6.94 4.84 -8.28
C GLY A 591 -7.40 4.03 -7.06
N ALA A 592 -8.23 4.64 -6.22
CA ALA A 592 -8.83 3.93 -5.06
C ALA A 592 -9.78 2.81 -5.49
N ASN A 593 -10.58 3.05 -6.54
CA ASN A 593 -11.63 2.13 -6.99
C ASN A 593 -11.64 1.95 -8.52
N THR A 594 -10.55 2.34 -9.18
CA THR A 594 -10.46 2.49 -10.63
C THR A 594 -9.16 1.85 -11.12
N PRO A 595 -9.21 1.00 -12.17
CA PRO A 595 -8.02 0.37 -12.74
C PRO A 595 -7.14 1.39 -13.47
N ALA A 596 -5.84 1.12 -13.57
CA ALA A 596 -4.87 2.02 -14.19
C ALA A 596 -5.23 2.43 -15.63
N CYS A 597 -5.84 1.55 -16.43
CA CYS A 597 -6.24 1.88 -17.81
C CYS A 597 -7.28 3.02 -17.91
N ASN A 598 -8.02 3.27 -16.82
CA ASN A 598 -9.01 4.33 -16.71
C ASN A 598 -8.44 5.61 -16.06
N GLU A 599 -7.21 5.56 -15.55
CA GLU A 599 -6.55 6.68 -14.90
C GLU A 599 -5.74 7.51 -15.91
N PRO A 600 -5.41 8.77 -15.58
CA PRO A 600 -4.54 9.60 -16.40
C PRO A 600 -3.16 8.96 -16.61
N TYR A 601 -2.66 9.08 -17.83
CA TYR A 601 -1.30 8.68 -18.21
C TYR A 601 -0.39 9.91 -18.17
N PHE A 602 0.62 9.88 -17.30
CA PHE A 602 1.57 10.97 -17.14
C PHE A 602 2.81 10.73 -18.00
N HIS A 603 3.28 11.78 -18.67
CA HIS A 603 4.40 11.72 -19.61
C HIS A 603 5.74 11.96 -18.91
N TYR A 604 6.76 11.26 -19.39
CA TYR A 604 8.14 11.37 -18.93
C TYR A 604 9.10 11.22 -20.11
N ASN A 605 10.26 11.87 -20.01
CA ASN A 605 11.37 11.68 -20.92
C ASN A 605 12.60 11.21 -20.12
N LEU A 606 13.09 10.00 -20.37
CA LEU A 606 14.21 9.42 -19.63
C LEU A 606 15.49 10.23 -19.83
N LYS A 607 15.75 10.75 -21.03
CA LYS A 607 16.95 11.53 -21.29
C LYS A 607 16.96 12.82 -20.46
N GLU A 608 15.86 13.57 -20.47
CA GLU A 608 15.73 14.80 -19.68
C GLU A 608 15.85 14.52 -18.17
N LEU A 609 15.28 13.41 -17.69
CA LEU A 609 15.37 13.03 -16.29
C LEU A 609 16.79 12.57 -15.89
N LEU A 610 17.52 11.92 -16.80
CA LEU A 610 18.93 11.56 -16.57
C LEU A 610 19.83 12.78 -16.50
N GLU A 611 19.51 13.87 -17.20
CA GLU A 611 20.26 15.14 -17.09
C GLU A 611 20.10 15.77 -15.69
N LEU A 612 19.03 15.47 -14.96
CA LEU A 612 18.85 15.89 -13.56
C LEU A 612 19.70 15.10 -12.56
N VAL A 613 20.36 14.03 -13.03
CA VAL A 613 21.28 13.20 -12.26
C VAL A 613 22.67 13.86 -12.17
N GLU A 614 23.01 14.83 -13.04
CA GLU A 614 24.37 15.39 -13.19
C GLU A 614 24.90 16.20 -12.00
#